data_AF-A0A6M3IIX9-F1
#
_entry.id   AF-A0A6M3IIX9-F1
#
_cell.length_a   1.000
_cell.length_b   1.000
_cell.length_c   1.000
_cell.angle_alpha   90.00
_cell.angle_beta   90.00
_cell.angle_gamma   90.00
#
_symmetry.space_group_name_H-M   'P 1'
#
loop_
_entity.id
_entity.type
_entity.pdbx_description
1 polymer ?
#
loop_
_entity_poly.entity_id
_entity_poly.type
_entity_poly.pdbx_seq_one_letter_code
_entity_poly.pdbx_strand_id
1 'polypeptide(L)'
;MAKVFVVNKSAHNFSAAEKFGEIIFLSEGPMNRYSTNNMHRAFKEILKDSFKEDYIVPCSLNVMNAIACAIFARMHGSLNLLLFKDGIYIERNLVI
;
A
#
# COMPACT_ATOMS: atom_id res chain seq x y z
N MET A 1 -11.57 -3.97 11.62
CA MET A 1 -11.46 -2.65 10.96
C MET A 1 -10.61 -2.85 9.71
N ALA A 2 -10.91 -2.17 8.61
CA ALA A 2 -10.06 -2.25 7.42
C ALA A 2 -8.67 -1.69 7.73
N LYS A 3 -7.67 -2.15 6.99
CA LYS A 3 -6.28 -1.68 7.05
C LYS A 3 -5.95 -0.85 5.83
N VAL A 4 -5.11 0.15 6.02
CA VAL A 4 -4.58 1.03 4.98
C VAL A 4 -3.07 0.83 4.90
N PHE A 5 -2.64 0.06 3.91
CA PHE A 5 -1.25 -0.26 3.68
C PHE A 5 -0.56 0.86 2.89
N VAL A 6 0.25 1.67 3.58
CA VAL A 6 1.07 2.71 2.99
C VAL A 6 2.39 2.09 2.53
N VAL A 7 2.70 2.19 1.23
CA VAL A 7 3.86 1.52 0.65
C VAL A 7 5.19 1.96 1.28
N ASN A 8 5.32 3.23 1.64
CA ASN A 8 6.51 3.74 2.32
C ASN A 8 6.18 4.92 3.26
N LYS A 9 6.64 4.84 4.50
CA LYS A 9 6.65 5.94 5.45
C LYS A 9 7.76 6.93 5.09
N SER A 10 7.35 8.09 4.59
CA SER A 10 8.21 9.21 4.24
C SER A 10 7.70 10.49 4.92
N ALA A 11 8.09 11.68 4.45
CA ALA A 11 7.69 12.95 5.06
C ALA A 11 6.20 13.33 4.86
N HIS A 12 5.42 12.50 4.18
CA HIS A 12 3.99 12.76 3.97
C HIS A 12 3.16 12.49 5.23
N ASN A 13 2.16 13.34 5.46
CA ASN A 13 1.14 13.12 6.49
C ASN A 13 0.01 12.24 5.92
N PHE A 14 -0.18 11.06 6.51
CA PHE A 14 -1.20 10.08 6.08
C PHE A 14 -2.48 10.12 6.93
N SER A 15 -2.61 11.02 7.90
CA SER A 15 -3.78 11.08 8.82
C SER A 15 -5.14 11.12 8.10
N ALA A 16 -5.23 11.73 6.91
CA ALA A 16 -6.46 11.74 6.13
C ALA A 16 -6.92 10.32 5.70
N ALA A 17 -6.00 9.35 5.66
CA ALA A 17 -6.28 7.95 5.34
C ALA A 17 -6.84 7.14 6.53
N GLU A 18 -6.69 7.63 7.76
CA GLU A 18 -7.22 6.96 8.98
C GLU A 18 -8.74 6.80 8.92
N LYS A 19 -9.42 7.63 8.13
CA LYS A 19 -10.86 7.53 7.84
C LYS A 19 -11.25 6.22 7.14
N PHE A 20 -10.32 5.56 6.46
CA PHE A 20 -10.54 4.33 5.72
C PHE A 20 -10.12 3.08 6.52
N GLY A 21 -9.31 3.23 7.57
CA GLY A 21 -8.81 2.11 8.34
C GLY A 21 -7.54 2.39 9.14
N GLU A 22 -7.01 1.35 9.77
CA GLU A 22 -5.74 1.40 10.51
C GLU A 22 -4.56 1.53 9.54
N ILE A 23 -3.70 2.53 9.73
CA ILE A 23 -2.53 2.73 8.87
C ILE A 23 -1.42 1.73 9.23
N ILE A 24 -0.96 0.99 8.22
CA ILE A 24 0.15 0.04 8.32
C ILE A 24 1.18 0.40 7.25
N PHE A 25 2.44 0.57 7.65
CA PHE A 25 3.53 0.89 6.72
C PHE A 25 4.22 -0.38 6.23
N LEU A 26 4.38 -0.52 4.91
CA LEU A 26 5.13 -1.65 4.32
C LEU A 26 6.65 -1.45 4.37
N SER A 27 7.09 -0.20 4.46
CA SER A 27 8.49 0.18 4.66
C SER A 27 8.61 1.56 5.28
N GLU A 28 9.80 1.91 5.76
CA GLU A 28 10.14 3.23 6.28
C GLU A 28 11.50 3.69 5.76
N GLY A 29 11.56 4.94 5.31
CA GLY A 29 12.81 5.60 4.93
C GLY A 29 13.30 5.30 3.49
N PRO A 30 14.59 5.56 3.23
CA PRO A 30 15.18 5.34 1.91
C PRO A 30 15.24 3.86 1.54
N MET A 31 14.85 3.54 0.30
CA MET A 31 14.87 2.18 -0.23
C MET A 31 15.68 2.12 -1.53
N ASN A 32 16.54 1.12 -1.67
CA ASN A 32 17.27 0.87 -2.92
C ASN A 32 16.31 0.33 -3.99
N ARG A 33 16.05 1.12 -5.03
CA ARG A 33 15.12 0.78 -6.14
C ARG A 33 15.42 -0.55 -6.85
N TYR A 34 16.64 -1.05 -6.79
CA TYR A 34 17.05 -2.31 -7.43
C TYR A 34 16.91 -3.53 -6.52
N SER A 35 16.62 -3.32 -5.23
CA SER A 35 16.53 -4.37 -4.23
C SER A 35 15.15 -5.03 -4.18
N THR A 36 14.58 -5.39 -5.33
CA THR A 36 13.20 -5.87 -5.50
C THR A 36 12.89 -7.13 -4.71
N ASN A 37 13.83 -8.08 -4.62
CA ASN A 37 13.67 -9.29 -3.83
C ASN A 37 13.48 -9.00 -2.33
N ASN A 38 14.20 -8.00 -1.80
CA ASN A 38 14.05 -7.61 -0.39
C ASN A 38 12.71 -6.90 -0.17
N MET A 39 12.30 -6.03 -1.10
CA MET A 39 10.98 -5.38 -1.06
C MET A 39 9.86 -6.41 -1.05
N HIS A 40 9.89 -7.36 -1.99
CA HIS A 40 8.86 -8.40 -2.08
C HIS A 40 8.77 -9.22 -0.79
N ARG A 41 9.90 -9.67 -0.22
CA ARG A 41 9.88 -10.42 1.05
C ARG A 41 9.30 -9.60 2.19
N ALA A 42 9.76 -8.36 2.36
CA ALA A 42 9.26 -7.48 3.43
C ALA A 42 7.76 -7.19 3.29
N PHE A 43 7.32 -6.82 2.09
CA PHE A 43 5.92 -6.49 1.84
C PHE A 43 5.00 -7.69 1.99
N LYS A 44 5.42 -8.86 1.48
CA LYS A 44 4.65 -10.10 1.61
C LYS A 44 4.45 -10.50 3.07
N GLU A 45 5.47 -10.36 3.91
CA GLU A 45 5.35 -10.69 5.33
C GLU A 45 4.37 -9.80 6.08
N ILE A 46 4.19 -8.55 5.67
CA ILE A 46 3.22 -7.63 6.28
C ILE A 46 1.83 -7.83 5.67
N LEU A 47 1.75 -7.98 4.34
CA LEU A 47 0.50 -8.16 3.61
C LEU A 47 -0.15 -9.53 3.84
N LYS A 48 0.54 -10.52 4.40
CA LYS A 48 -0.07 -11.84 4.71
C LYS A 48 -1.30 -11.74 5.62
N ASP A 49 -1.37 -10.70 6.45
CA ASP A 49 -2.48 -10.43 7.37
C ASP A 49 -3.52 -9.45 6.79
N SER A 50 -3.47 -9.19 5.48
CA SER A 50 -4.44 -8.34 4.78
C SER A 50 -5.70 -9.11 4.38
N PHE A 51 -6.80 -8.37 4.22
CA PHE A 51 -8.09 -8.85 3.74
C PHE A 51 -8.48 -8.15 2.43
N LYS A 52 -9.48 -8.69 1.76
CA LYS A 52 -9.94 -8.21 0.45
C LYS A 52 -10.44 -6.77 0.49
N GLU A 53 -10.93 -6.31 1.64
CA GLU A 53 -11.50 -4.98 1.86
C GLU A 53 -10.45 -3.92 2.26
N ASP A 54 -9.20 -4.33 2.45
CA ASP A 54 -8.12 -3.43 2.81
C ASP A 54 -7.66 -2.59 1.61
N TYR A 55 -6.93 -1.52 1.89
CA TYR A 55 -6.49 -0.55 0.89
C TYR A 55 -4.98 -0.46 0.77
N ILE A 56 -4.50 -0.09 -0.42
CA ILE A 56 -3.10 0.28 -0.68
C ILE A 56 -3.05 1.79 -0.95
N VAL A 57 -2.15 2.50 -0.26
CA VAL A 57 -1.77 3.89 -0.58
C VAL A 57 -0.47 3.86 -1.38
N PRO A 58 -0.53 3.99 -2.71
CA PRO A 58 0.68 4.04 -3.53
C PRO A 58 1.41 5.38 -3.30
N CYS A 59 2.72 5.30 -3.07
CA CYS A 59 3.57 6.46 -2.83
C CYS A 59 5.05 6.13 -3.11
N SER A 60 5.94 7.12 -3.09
CA SER A 60 7.39 6.92 -3.29
C SER A 60 7.76 6.26 -4.64
N LEU A 61 8.46 5.12 -4.65
CA LEU A 61 9.01 4.52 -5.87
C LEU A 61 7.98 3.64 -6.60
N ASN A 62 7.85 3.83 -7.92
CA ASN A 62 6.96 3.02 -8.77
C ASN A 62 7.21 1.51 -8.66
N VAL A 63 8.47 1.10 -8.51
CA VAL A 63 8.81 -0.32 -8.35
C VAL A 63 8.24 -0.91 -7.05
N MET A 64 8.22 -0.14 -5.96
CA MET A 64 7.64 -0.57 -4.69
C MET A 64 6.11 -0.68 -4.82
N ASN A 65 5.48 0.33 -5.43
CA ASN A 65 4.04 0.34 -5.66
C ASN A 65 3.61 -0.85 -6.53
N ALA A 66 4.33 -1.14 -7.61
CA ALA A 66 4.05 -2.27 -8.49
C ALA A 66 4.15 -3.61 -7.73
N ILE A 67 5.20 -3.80 -6.91
CA ILE A 67 5.36 -5.03 -6.11
C ILE A 67 4.24 -5.16 -5.08
N ALA A 68 3.93 -4.11 -4.32
CA ALA A 68 2.87 -4.14 -3.32
C ALA A 68 1.49 -4.42 -3.94
N CYS A 69 1.15 -3.74 -5.03
CA CYS A 69 -0.11 -3.96 -5.75
C CYS A 69 -0.20 -5.37 -6.33
N ALA A 70 0.90 -5.89 -6.90
CA ALA A 70 0.93 -7.23 -7.46
C ALA A 70 0.71 -8.32 -6.39
N ILE A 71 1.34 -8.18 -5.22
CA ILE A 71 1.12 -9.09 -4.08
C ILE A 71 -0.35 -9.04 -3.65
N PHE A 72 -0.88 -7.84 -3.39
CA PHE A 72 -2.25 -7.66 -2.92
C PHE A 72 -3.29 -8.21 -3.90
N ALA A 73 -3.17 -7.84 -5.19
CA ALA A 73 -4.06 -8.32 -6.25
C ALA A 73 -4.02 -9.84 -6.38
N ARG A 74 -2.84 -10.46 -6.29
CA ARG A 74 -2.68 -11.91 -6.38
C ARG A 74 -3.35 -12.66 -5.23
N MET A 75 -3.35 -12.07 -4.04
CA MET A 75 -3.95 -12.64 -2.84
C MET A 75 -5.48 -12.54 -2.86
N HIS A 76 -6.02 -11.40 -3.29
CA HIS A 76 -7.41 -11.06 -3.04
C HIS A 76 -8.31 -11.02 -4.29
N GLY A 77 -7.76 -11.19 -5.49
CA GLY A 77 -8.51 -11.04 -6.75
C GLY A 77 -9.11 -9.63 -6.92
N SER A 78 -8.50 -8.66 -6.25
CA SER A 78 -8.93 -7.27 -6.27
C SER A 78 -7.80 -6.35 -5.82
N LEU A 79 -7.89 -5.08 -6.20
CA LEU A 79 -6.95 -4.05 -5.80
C LEU A 79 -7.72 -2.78 -5.44
N ASN A 80 -7.70 -2.43 -4.15
CA ASN A 80 -8.33 -1.22 -3.65
C ASN A 80 -7.24 -0.18 -3.37
N LEU A 81 -7.32 0.95 -4.05
CA LEU A 81 -6.33 2.02 -3.98
C LEU A 81 -6.92 3.26 -3.31
N LEU A 82 -6.12 3.91 -2.48
CA LEU A 82 -6.39 5.25 -1.98
C LEU A 82 -5.43 6.24 -2.63
N LEU A 83 -5.95 7.03 -3.56
CA LEU A 83 -5.19 8.00 -4.35
C LEU A 83 -5.34 9.39 -3.75
N PHE A 84 -4.24 10.00 -3.34
CA PHE A 84 -4.29 11.36 -2.78
C PHE A 84 -4.44 12.40 -3.89
N LYS A 85 -5.46 13.27 -3.77
CA LYS A 85 -5.73 14.37 -4.69
C LYS A 85 -6.39 15.51 -3.92
N ASP A 86 -5.89 16.73 -4.10
CA ASP A 86 -6.49 17.97 -3.56
C ASP A 86 -6.80 17.92 -2.04
N GLY A 87 -5.90 17.32 -1.25
CA GLY A 87 -6.05 17.24 0.20
C GLY A 87 -6.87 16.05 0.72
N ILE A 88 -7.43 15.23 -0.18
CA ILE A 88 -8.27 14.09 0.17
C ILE A 88 -7.80 12.80 -0.51
N TYR A 89 -8.15 11.66 0.08
CA TYR A 89 -7.98 10.36 -0.57
C TYR A 89 -9.23 10.00 -1.38
N ILE A 90 -9.00 9.55 -2.60
CA ILE A 90 -10.02 9.08 -3.53
C ILE A 90 -9.86 7.56 -3.68
N GLU A 91 -10.93 6.84 -3.35
CA GLU A 91 -10.99 5.39 -3.45
C GLU A 91 -11.15 4.91 -4.90
N ARG A 92 -10.39 3.87 -5.28
CA ARG A 92 -10.49 3.18 -6.58
C ARG A 92 -10.35 1.68 -6.37
N ASN A 93 -11.40 0.93 -6.67
CA ASN A 93 -11.44 -0.51 -6.49
C ASN A 93 -11.48 -1.19 -7.86
N LEU A 94 -10.56 -2.13 -8.07
CA LEU A 94 -10.47 -2.94 -9.28
C LEU A 94 -10.76 -4.40 -8.92
N VAL A 95 -11.63 -5.05 -9.69
CA VAL A 95 -11.86 -6.51 -9.63
C VAL A 95 -10.97 -7.16 -10.68
N ILE A 96 -10.17 -8.17 -10.30
CA ILE A 96 -9.11 -8.76 -11.14
C ILE A 96 -9.26 -10.28 -11.20
#